data_AF-W6ZHM8-F1
#
_entry.id   AF-W6ZHM8-F1
#
_cell.length_a   1.000
_cell.length_b   1.000
_cell.length_c   1.000
_cell.angle_alpha   90.00
_cell.angle_beta   90.00
_cell.angle_gamma   90.00
#
_symmetry.space_group_name_H-M   'P 1'
#
loop_
_entity.id
_entity.type
_entity.pdbx_description
1 polymer ?
#
loop_
_entity_poly.entity_id
_entity_poly.type
_entity_poly.pdbx_seq_one_letter_code
_entity_poly.pdbx_strand_id
1 'polypeptide(L)'
;MAPTSNSPNLSKRLFCPNAFPSYDIQLYLAYYIVFLIIFLAIFITSFFVRKRSGGSGKSLIGFAYILTLLLEIASLALDFTALLRAQCQTGSLQEVRDMSLASTIMSFFSIWGMLVLVVYQVNILLRKQLGSAVGVFRTICLVAVGAMGFIYIAYISIFSFLWISRASIWRDERWRLQLVSQRLSLAVRALYVLCVIMSVILATRTLSGLRRAQLAAGDLIGWVAALHIFMFIWSGLSIVLQALSLYTETLDLKTSIALSYVLAVFQALSFVALLGIAKHTCWKQGRKPAQHVYAPVMEGHTAYVH
;
A
#
# COMPACT_ATOMS: atom_id res chain seq x y z
N MET A 1 23.32 10.98 62.77
CA MET A 1 22.52 9.93 62.08
C MET A 1 22.37 10.35 60.63
N ALA A 2 23.10 9.69 59.72
CA ALA A 2 23.05 10.00 58.29
C ALA A 2 21.84 9.28 57.65
N PRO A 3 21.10 9.92 56.74
CA PRO A 3 20.03 9.25 56.02
C PRO A 3 20.62 8.25 55.04
N THR A 4 20.35 6.97 55.23
CA THR A 4 20.64 5.92 54.27
C THR A 4 19.78 6.14 53.03
N SER A 5 20.42 6.51 51.92
CA SER A 5 19.79 6.57 50.61
C SER A 5 19.39 5.15 50.19
N ASN A 6 18.15 4.76 50.47
CA ASN A 6 17.52 3.62 49.81
C ASN A 6 17.33 3.99 48.34
N SER A 7 18.38 3.74 47.55
CA SER A 7 18.28 3.59 46.11
C SER A 7 17.13 2.62 45.83
N PRO A 8 16.03 3.05 45.21
CA PRO A 8 15.03 2.10 44.76
C PRO A 8 15.75 1.28 43.69
N ASN A 9 16.07 0.04 44.05
CA ASN A 9 16.53 -0.96 43.10
C ASN A 9 15.57 -0.89 41.90
N LEU A 10 16.05 -0.30 40.80
CA LEU A 10 15.49 -0.38 39.45
C LEU A 10 15.69 -1.81 38.92
N SER A 11 15.54 -2.79 39.82
CA SER A 11 15.46 -4.21 39.61
C SER A 11 14.29 -4.43 38.69
N LYS A 12 14.60 -4.54 37.40
CA LYS A 12 13.86 -5.29 36.39
C LYS A 12 12.36 -5.35 36.71
N ARG A 13 11.65 -4.22 36.58
CA ARG A 13 10.21 -4.31 36.31
C ARG A 13 10.14 -5.01 34.96
N LEU A 14 10.06 -6.34 34.99
CA LEU A 14 9.68 -7.10 33.82
C LEU A 14 8.38 -6.47 33.37
N PHE A 15 8.44 -5.82 32.22
CA PHE A 15 7.28 -5.24 31.58
C PHE A 15 6.38 -6.45 31.31
N CYS A 16 5.40 -6.66 32.19
CA CYS A 16 4.40 -7.71 32.07
C CYS A 16 4.95 -9.16 32.18
N PRO A 17 5.19 -9.68 33.40
CA PRO A 17 5.59 -11.07 33.56
C PRO A 17 4.48 -12.00 33.03
N ASN A 18 4.84 -12.93 32.14
CA ASN A 18 3.94 -13.87 31.45
C ASN A 18 3.07 -13.30 30.29
N ALA A 19 3.41 -12.14 29.73
CA ALA A 19 2.65 -11.50 28.65
C ALA A 19 2.49 -12.30 27.34
N PHE A 20 3.25 -13.37 27.13
CA PHE A 20 3.25 -14.08 25.85
C PHE A 20 3.30 -15.60 26.06
N PRO A 21 2.23 -16.19 26.65
CA PRO A 21 2.25 -17.58 27.08
C PRO A 21 2.13 -18.57 25.91
N SER A 22 1.52 -18.17 24.80
CA SER A 22 1.33 -19.04 23.64
C SER A 22 2.22 -18.64 22.46
N TYR A 23 2.61 -19.66 21.68
CA TYR A 23 3.42 -19.50 20.48
C TYR A 23 2.75 -18.58 19.44
N ASP A 24 1.43 -18.64 19.28
CA ASP A 24 0.70 -17.83 18.31
C ASP A 24 0.81 -16.33 18.63
N ILE A 25 0.72 -15.96 19.90
CA ILE A 25 0.85 -14.56 20.34
C ILE A 25 2.29 -14.07 20.11
N GLN A 26 3.29 -14.93 20.35
CA GLN A 26 4.69 -14.62 20.06
C GLN A 26 4.91 -14.37 18.56
N LEU A 27 4.24 -15.13 17.69
CA LEU A 27 4.27 -14.89 16.25
C LEU A 27 3.62 -13.56 15.85
N TYR A 28 2.46 -13.21 16.41
CA TYR A 28 1.86 -11.88 16.17
C TYR A 28 2.76 -10.74 16.66
N LEU A 29 3.39 -10.91 17.82
CA LEU A 29 4.34 -9.94 18.35
C LEU A 29 5.52 -9.75 17.38
N ALA A 30 6.12 -10.85 16.92
CA ALA A 30 7.21 -10.83 15.96
C ALA A 30 6.77 -10.18 14.64
N TYR A 31 5.55 -10.48 14.16
CA TYR A 31 4.97 -9.89 12.95
C TYR A 31 4.94 -8.36 13.06
N TYR A 32 4.32 -7.82 14.10
CA TYR A 32 4.20 -6.37 14.27
C TYR A 32 5.57 -5.69 14.39
N ILE A 33 6.50 -6.25 15.18
CA ILE A 33 7.84 -5.68 15.36
C ILE A 33 8.61 -5.65 14.03
N VAL A 34 8.64 -6.77 13.31
CA VAL A 34 9.39 -6.90 12.05
C VAL A 34 8.85 -5.92 11.01
N PHE A 35 7.53 -5.89 10.79
CA PHE A 35 6.97 -5.01 9.78
C PHE A 35 7.01 -3.54 10.16
N LEU A 36 6.86 -3.20 11.45
CA LEU A 36 7.03 -1.82 11.91
C LEU A 36 8.47 -1.34 11.63
N ILE A 37 9.50 -2.16 11.90
CA ILE A 37 10.88 -1.86 11.55
C ILE A 37 11.06 -1.69 10.03
N ILE A 38 10.52 -2.61 9.22
CA ILE A 38 10.62 -2.56 7.75
C ILE A 38 9.96 -1.28 7.21
N PHE A 39 8.72 -0.96 7.60
CA PHE A 39 8.03 0.22 7.11
C PHE A 39 8.68 1.52 7.60
N LEU A 40 9.21 1.57 8.83
CA LEU A 40 10.03 2.69 9.30
C LEU A 40 11.31 2.86 8.45
N ALA A 41 11.99 1.76 8.11
CA ALA A 41 13.17 1.81 7.26
C ALA A 41 12.84 2.33 5.85
N ILE A 42 11.70 1.90 5.27
CA ILE A 42 11.18 2.42 3.99
C ILE A 42 10.86 3.91 4.11
N PHE A 43 10.24 4.32 5.22
CA PHE A 43 9.88 5.72 5.48
C PHE A 43 11.12 6.62 5.57
N ILE A 44 12.13 6.21 6.34
CA ILE A 44 13.42 6.91 6.43
C ILE A 44 14.10 6.98 5.06
N THR A 45 14.15 5.86 4.34
CA THR A 45 14.72 5.78 2.98
C THR A 45 14.02 6.74 2.02
N SER A 46 12.70 6.91 2.16
CA SER A 46 11.92 7.80 1.31
C SER A 46 12.39 9.26 1.37
N PHE A 47 12.87 9.74 2.53
CA PHE A 47 13.41 11.10 2.65
C PHE A 47 14.73 11.27 1.89
N PHE A 48 15.62 10.28 1.97
CA PHE A 48 16.88 10.29 1.23
C PHE A 48 16.63 10.24 -0.28
N VAL A 49 15.70 9.39 -0.73
CA VAL A 49 15.31 9.33 -2.14
C VAL A 49 14.66 10.64 -2.57
N ARG A 50 13.71 11.19 -1.80
CA ARG A 50 13.04 12.47 -2.11
C ARG A 50 14.01 13.64 -2.22
N LYS A 51 15.05 13.69 -1.35
CA LYS A 51 16.10 14.70 -1.41
C LYS A 51 16.91 14.61 -2.71
N ARG A 52 17.18 13.39 -3.20
CA ARG A 52 18.01 13.12 -4.39
C ARG A 52 17.24 13.10 -5.71
N SER A 53 15.96 12.75 -5.68
CA SER A 53 15.06 12.75 -6.84
C SER A 53 14.86 14.19 -7.32
N GLY A 54 14.94 14.42 -8.63
CA GLY A 54 14.65 15.71 -9.24
C GLY A 54 13.32 15.67 -10.02
N GLY A 55 12.76 16.84 -10.31
CA GLY A 55 11.61 16.99 -11.21
C GLY A 55 10.40 16.15 -10.81
N SER A 56 9.86 15.41 -11.78
CA SER A 56 8.62 14.63 -11.63
C SER A 56 8.72 13.47 -10.62
N GLY A 57 9.93 12.94 -10.37
CA GLY A 57 10.14 11.87 -9.39
C GLY A 57 9.83 12.31 -7.94
N LYS A 58 10.03 13.60 -7.63
CA LYS A 58 9.62 14.17 -6.32
C LYS A 58 8.11 14.17 -6.11
N SER A 59 7.33 14.25 -7.20
CA SER A 59 5.87 14.22 -7.12
C SER A 59 5.35 12.83 -6.77
N LEU A 60 6.07 11.76 -7.17
CA LEU A 60 5.69 10.38 -6.85
C LEU A 60 5.90 10.09 -5.36
N ILE A 61 7.04 10.48 -4.79
CA ILE A 61 7.29 10.46 -3.32
C ILE A 61 6.79 11.77 -2.68
N GLY A 62 5.60 12.18 -3.09
CA GLY A 62 4.94 13.38 -2.58
C GLY A 62 4.22 13.14 -1.26
N PHE A 63 3.34 14.06 -0.91
CA PHE A 63 2.50 13.98 0.28
C PHE A 63 1.67 12.68 0.32
N ALA A 64 1.05 12.28 -0.81
CA ALA A 64 0.23 11.08 -0.87
C ALA A 64 1.00 9.80 -0.49
N TYR A 65 2.26 9.66 -0.96
CA TYR A 65 3.10 8.51 -0.63
C TYR A 65 3.43 8.47 0.86
N ILE A 66 3.88 9.62 1.40
CA ILE A 66 4.25 9.76 2.81
C ILE A 66 3.05 9.51 3.71
N LEU A 67 1.89 10.08 3.39
CA LEU A 67 0.66 9.88 4.15
C LEU A 67 0.22 8.42 4.16
N THR A 68 0.24 7.77 2.99
CA THR A 68 -0.12 6.35 2.86
C THR A 68 0.78 5.48 3.74
N LEU A 69 2.10 5.71 3.68
CA LEU A 69 3.08 4.97 4.47
C LEU A 69 2.97 5.27 5.98
N LEU A 70 2.68 6.51 6.36
CA LEU A 70 2.43 6.88 7.76
C LEU A 70 1.18 6.23 8.32
N LEU A 71 0.10 6.14 7.53
CA LEU A 71 -1.13 5.45 7.92
C LEU A 71 -0.87 3.96 8.16
N GLU A 72 -0.04 3.32 7.33
CA GLU A 72 0.37 1.93 7.53
C GLU A 72 1.15 1.75 8.84
N ILE A 73 2.15 2.60 9.08
CA ILE A 73 2.96 2.55 10.31
C ILE A 73 2.09 2.80 11.54
N ALA A 74 1.19 3.78 11.48
CA ALA A 74 0.26 4.08 12.57
C ALA A 74 -0.69 2.90 12.83
N SER A 75 -1.21 2.27 11.78
CA SER A 75 -2.03 1.05 11.90
C SER A 75 -1.27 -0.06 12.62
N LEU A 76 -0.06 -0.38 12.19
CA LEU A 76 0.77 -1.43 12.81
C LEU A 76 1.13 -1.10 14.26
N ALA A 77 1.41 0.17 14.56
CA ALA A 77 1.71 0.63 15.92
C ALA A 77 0.48 0.53 16.84
N LEU A 78 -0.71 0.84 16.33
CA LEU A 78 -1.97 0.69 17.08
C LEU A 78 -2.28 -0.78 17.36
N ASP A 79 -2.13 -1.66 16.36
CA ASP A 79 -2.33 -3.10 16.56
C ASP A 79 -1.32 -3.70 17.54
N PHE A 80 -0.05 -3.30 17.44
CA PHE A 80 0.99 -3.68 18.39
C PHE A 80 0.63 -3.24 19.82
N THR A 81 0.18 -1.99 19.97
CA THR A 81 -0.21 -1.45 21.28
C THR A 81 -1.46 -2.14 21.82
N ALA A 82 -2.44 -2.45 20.97
CA ALA A 82 -3.64 -3.20 21.33
C ALA A 82 -3.28 -4.62 21.80
N LEU A 83 -2.36 -5.28 21.11
CA LEU A 83 -1.84 -6.60 21.50
C LEU A 83 -1.15 -6.53 22.87
N LEU A 84 -0.25 -5.57 23.08
CA LEU A 84 0.43 -5.39 24.37
C LEU A 84 -0.57 -5.12 25.51
N ARG A 85 -1.55 -4.24 25.28
CA ARG A 85 -2.58 -3.94 26.27
C ARG A 85 -3.41 -5.16 26.62
N ALA A 86 -3.85 -5.92 25.61
CA ALA A 86 -4.62 -7.14 25.79
C ALA A 86 -3.85 -8.19 26.61
N GLN A 87 -2.57 -8.40 26.29
CA GLN A 87 -1.73 -9.38 26.98
C GLN A 87 -1.38 -8.96 28.42
N CYS A 88 -1.23 -7.66 28.64
CA CYS A 88 -0.89 -7.14 29.96
C CYS A 88 -2.07 -6.80 30.83
N GLN A 89 -3.29 -7.05 30.33
CA GLN A 89 -4.54 -6.71 31.01
C GLN A 89 -4.53 -5.24 31.45
N THR A 90 -3.93 -4.37 30.62
CA THR A 90 -3.83 -2.93 30.88
C THR A 90 -4.85 -2.19 30.03
N GLY A 91 -5.79 -1.53 30.69
CA GLY A 91 -6.90 -0.83 30.04
C GLY A 91 -8.17 -1.67 29.93
N SER A 92 -9.26 -1.02 29.55
CA SER A 92 -10.55 -1.70 29.37
C SER A 92 -10.60 -2.50 28.06
N LEU A 93 -11.45 -3.54 28.01
CA LEU A 93 -11.72 -4.28 26.76
C LEU A 93 -12.20 -3.35 25.63
N GLN A 94 -12.89 -2.27 26.00
CA GLN A 94 -13.37 -1.25 25.07
C GLN A 94 -12.21 -0.48 24.44
N GLU A 95 -11.20 -0.07 25.20
CA GLU A 95 -10.02 0.63 24.65
C GLU A 95 -9.26 -0.23 23.63
N VAL A 96 -9.02 -1.51 23.95
CA VAL A 96 -8.35 -2.45 23.02
C VAL A 96 -9.16 -2.58 21.74
N ARG A 97 -10.48 -2.64 21.87
CA ARG A 97 -11.43 -2.75 20.77
C ARG A 97 -11.43 -1.50 19.89
N ASP A 98 -11.39 -0.32 20.49
CA ASP A 98 -11.38 0.96 19.78
C ASP A 98 -10.04 1.17 19.05
N MET A 99 -8.92 0.73 19.63
CA MET A 99 -7.61 0.75 18.97
C MET A 99 -7.56 -0.17 17.75
N SER A 100 -8.10 -1.39 17.87
CA SER A 100 -8.19 -2.33 16.75
C SER A 100 -9.12 -1.84 15.64
N LEU A 101 -10.18 -1.10 16.01
CA LEU A 101 -11.04 -0.45 15.01
C LEU A 101 -10.30 0.68 14.30
N ALA A 102 -9.61 1.53 15.05
CA ALA A 102 -8.83 2.64 14.50
C ALA A 102 -7.69 2.15 13.59
N SER A 103 -6.95 1.12 13.99
CA SER A 103 -5.90 0.50 13.15
C SER A 103 -6.49 -0.02 11.85
N THR A 104 -7.60 -0.76 11.91
CA THR A 104 -8.29 -1.29 10.73
C THR A 104 -8.68 -0.17 9.76
N ILE A 105 -9.24 0.93 10.26
CA ILE A 105 -9.59 2.10 9.44
C ILE A 105 -8.34 2.71 8.78
N MET A 106 -7.24 2.89 9.54
CA MET A 106 -5.98 3.42 9.00
C MET A 106 -5.37 2.51 7.94
N SER A 107 -5.36 1.19 8.17
CA SER A 107 -4.92 0.19 7.21
C SER A 107 -5.72 0.27 5.91
N PHE A 108 -7.05 0.47 5.98
CA PHE A 108 -7.86 0.63 4.78
C PHE A 108 -7.50 1.88 3.98
N PHE A 109 -7.31 3.02 4.65
CA PHE A 109 -6.87 4.24 3.97
C PHE A 109 -5.46 4.09 3.38
N SER A 110 -4.57 3.35 4.05
CA SER A 110 -3.25 2.99 3.51
C SER A 110 -3.37 2.13 2.24
N ILE A 111 -4.15 1.05 2.27
CA ILE A 111 -4.35 0.17 1.11
C ILE A 111 -4.98 0.92 -0.08
N TRP A 112 -5.98 1.76 0.19
CA TRP A 112 -6.59 2.62 -0.83
C TRP A 112 -5.61 3.68 -1.34
N GLY A 113 -4.84 4.32 -0.46
CA GLY A 113 -3.78 5.26 -0.82
C GLY A 113 -2.73 4.62 -1.73
N MET A 114 -2.37 3.36 -1.48
CA MET A 114 -1.48 2.60 -2.35
C MET A 114 -2.05 2.43 -3.75
N LEU A 115 -3.35 2.15 -3.87
CA LEU A 115 -4.03 2.10 -5.17
C LEU A 115 -4.00 3.46 -5.89
N VAL A 116 -4.21 4.56 -5.17
CA VAL A 116 -4.09 5.93 -5.72
C VAL A 116 -2.67 6.14 -6.28
N LEU A 117 -1.64 5.73 -5.55
CA LEU A 117 -0.25 5.87 -6.00
C LEU A 117 0.02 5.07 -7.28
N VAL A 118 -0.39 3.80 -7.31
CA VAL A 118 -0.11 2.92 -8.45
C VAL A 118 -1.00 3.24 -9.66
N VAL A 119 -2.32 3.21 -9.47
CA VAL A 119 -3.27 3.34 -10.59
C VAL A 119 -3.30 4.77 -11.12
N TYR A 120 -3.28 5.78 -10.24
CA TYR A 120 -3.37 7.18 -10.66
C TYR A 120 -2.00 7.83 -10.85
N GLN A 121 -1.14 7.88 -9.82
CA GLN A 121 0.11 8.66 -9.92
C GLN A 121 1.11 8.04 -10.91
N VAL A 122 1.41 6.74 -10.82
CA VAL A 122 2.39 6.09 -11.70
C VAL A 122 1.95 6.16 -13.16
N ASN A 123 0.70 5.79 -13.48
CA ASN A 123 0.22 5.85 -14.87
C ASN A 123 0.22 7.27 -15.44
N ILE A 124 -0.17 8.28 -14.66
CA ILE A 124 -0.14 9.68 -15.12
C ILE A 124 1.29 10.14 -15.35
N LEU A 125 2.24 9.79 -14.48
CA LEU A 125 3.64 10.16 -14.63
C LEU A 125 4.27 9.49 -15.86
N LEU A 126 4.01 8.20 -16.08
CA LEU A 126 4.44 7.49 -17.29
C LEU A 126 3.85 8.11 -18.55
N ARG A 127 2.55 8.49 -18.52
CA ARG A 127 1.89 9.12 -19.67
C ARG A 127 2.44 10.52 -19.95
N LYS A 128 2.73 11.31 -18.92
CA LYS A 128 3.36 12.63 -19.05
C LYS A 128 4.72 12.54 -19.75
N GLN A 129 5.49 11.47 -19.53
CA GLN A 129 6.77 11.26 -20.22
C GLN A 129 6.63 11.03 -21.72
N LEU A 130 5.45 10.60 -22.19
CA LEU A 130 5.15 10.50 -23.63
C LEU A 130 4.73 11.84 -24.25
N GLY A 131 4.33 12.83 -23.47
CA GLY A 131 3.79 14.10 -23.97
C GLY A 131 2.44 13.97 -24.69
N SER A 132 1.74 12.86 -24.48
CA SER A 132 0.42 12.61 -25.05
C SER A 132 -0.70 13.22 -24.19
N ALA A 133 -1.92 13.32 -24.74
CA ALA A 133 -3.11 13.79 -24.04
C ALA A 133 -3.33 13.05 -22.70
N VAL A 134 -2.98 13.72 -21.60
CA VAL A 134 -3.08 13.19 -20.22
C VAL A 134 -4.52 13.18 -19.72
N GLY A 135 -5.41 13.98 -20.32
CA GLY A 135 -6.78 14.19 -19.87
C GLY A 135 -7.60 12.91 -19.74
N VAL A 136 -7.66 12.10 -20.81
CA VAL A 136 -8.47 10.86 -20.83
C VAL A 136 -7.96 9.85 -19.80
N PHE A 137 -6.64 9.64 -19.71
CA PHE A 137 -6.03 8.74 -18.73
C PHE A 137 -6.32 9.20 -17.30
N ARG A 138 -6.23 10.49 -17.04
CA ARG A 138 -6.52 11.08 -15.73
C ARG A 138 -7.96 10.79 -15.30
N THR A 139 -8.93 10.97 -16.19
CA THR A 139 -10.34 10.70 -15.90
C THR A 139 -10.56 9.22 -15.60
N ILE A 140 -10.04 8.31 -16.43
CA ILE A 140 -10.20 6.86 -16.24
C ILE A 140 -9.62 6.42 -14.88
N CYS A 141 -8.37 6.82 -14.58
CA CYS A 141 -7.73 6.45 -13.31
C CYS A 141 -8.47 7.04 -12.10
N LEU A 142 -8.98 8.28 -12.20
CA LEU A 142 -9.71 8.94 -11.13
C LEU A 142 -11.06 8.27 -10.88
N VAL A 143 -11.81 7.92 -11.93
CA VAL A 143 -13.07 7.18 -11.81
C VAL A 143 -12.85 5.82 -11.16
N ALA A 144 -11.83 5.06 -11.58
CA ALA A 144 -11.52 3.75 -11.01
C ALA A 144 -11.19 3.83 -9.51
N VAL A 145 -10.28 4.74 -9.13
CA VAL A 145 -9.87 4.93 -7.72
C VAL A 145 -10.98 5.54 -6.87
N GLY A 146 -11.80 6.42 -7.45
CA GLY A 146 -12.95 7.05 -6.79
C GLY A 146 -14.07 6.05 -6.51
N ALA A 147 -14.43 5.23 -7.50
CA ALA A 147 -15.40 4.14 -7.31
C ALA A 147 -14.94 3.16 -6.23
N MET A 148 -13.64 2.80 -6.25
CA MET A 148 -13.04 1.97 -5.22
C MET A 148 -13.12 2.62 -3.83
N GLY A 149 -12.82 3.92 -3.74
CA GLY A 149 -12.89 4.68 -2.49
C GLY A 149 -14.31 4.73 -1.90
N PHE A 150 -15.33 4.94 -2.74
CA PHE A 150 -16.72 4.94 -2.31
C PHE A 150 -17.15 3.59 -1.71
N ILE A 151 -16.78 2.49 -2.37
CA ILE A 151 -17.08 1.14 -1.88
C ILE A 151 -16.31 0.82 -0.59
N TYR A 152 -15.05 1.28 -0.47
CA TYR A 152 -14.29 1.16 0.78
C TYR A 152 -14.97 1.89 1.95
N ILE A 153 -15.47 3.11 1.73
CA ILE A 153 -16.19 3.86 2.77
C ILE A 153 -17.43 3.07 3.21
N ALA A 154 -18.24 2.57 2.27
CA ALA A 154 -19.40 1.75 2.58
C ALA A 154 -19.03 0.50 3.40
N TYR A 155 -17.95 -0.18 3.02
CA TYR A 155 -17.45 -1.34 3.75
C TYR A 155 -17.00 -0.98 5.17
N ILE A 156 -16.21 0.09 5.33
CA ILE A 156 -15.74 0.55 6.65
C ILE A 156 -16.93 0.92 7.53
N SER A 157 -17.94 1.61 7.00
CA SER A 157 -19.15 1.96 7.75
C SER A 157 -19.87 0.73 8.27
N ILE A 158 -20.09 -0.30 7.43
CA ILE A 158 -20.73 -1.55 7.84
C ILE A 158 -19.87 -2.31 8.87
N PHE A 159 -18.57 -2.41 8.62
CA PHE A 159 -17.63 -3.08 9.52
C PHE A 159 -17.59 -2.41 10.90
N SER A 160 -17.53 -1.08 10.94
CA SER A 160 -17.51 -0.30 12.17
C SER A 160 -18.84 -0.42 12.93
N PHE A 161 -19.96 -0.39 12.20
CA PHE A 161 -21.29 -0.59 12.79
C PHE A 161 -21.42 -1.97 13.44
N LEU A 162 -20.97 -3.03 12.76
CA LEU A 162 -20.95 -4.41 13.30
C LEU A 162 -20.12 -4.51 14.58
N TRP A 163 -19.00 -3.78 14.63
CA TRP A 163 -18.08 -3.80 15.75
C TRP A 163 -18.64 -3.10 16.99
N ILE A 164 -19.25 -1.92 16.80
CA ILE A 164 -19.89 -1.13 17.86
C ILE A 164 -21.13 -1.84 18.39
N SER A 165 -21.98 -2.36 17.50
CA SER A 165 -23.29 -2.92 17.84
C SER A 165 -23.22 -4.39 18.32
N ARG A 166 -22.01 -4.88 18.61
CA ARG A 166 -21.76 -6.27 19.01
C ARG A 166 -22.43 -6.69 20.31
N ALA A 167 -22.79 -5.76 21.19
CA ALA A 167 -23.49 -6.08 22.43
C ALA A 167 -25.02 -6.04 22.29
N SER A 168 -25.55 -5.23 21.37
CA SER A 168 -26.98 -4.90 21.28
C SER A 168 -27.75 -5.70 20.22
N ILE A 169 -27.09 -6.17 19.15
CA ILE A 169 -27.77 -6.84 18.04
C ILE A 169 -28.04 -8.32 18.36
N TRP A 170 -29.26 -8.78 18.04
CA TRP A 170 -29.65 -10.19 18.12
C TRP A 170 -28.73 -11.10 17.30
N ARG A 171 -28.57 -12.35 17.76
CA ARG A 171 -27.59 -13.28 17.16
C ARG A 171 -27.81 -13.48 15.65
N ASP A 172 -29.06 -13.61 15.21
CA ASP A 172 -29.40 -13.90 13.80
C ASP A 172 -29.17 -12.70 12.88
N GLU A 173 -29.54 -11.50 13.32
CA GLU A 173 -29.31 -10.25 12.57
C GLU A 173 -27.81 -9.99 12.41
N ARG A 174 -27.03 -10.24 13.47
CA ARG A 174 -25.57 -10.12 13.45
C ARG A 174 -24.94 -11.06 12.44
N TRP A 175 -25.38 -12.32 12.40
CA TRP A 175 -24.89 -13.30 11.44
C TRP A 175 -25.15 -12.86 10.00
N ARG A 176 -26.37 -12.39 9.71
CA ARG A 176 -26.73 -11.87 8.39
C ARG A 176 -25.86 -10.67 7.99
N LEU A 177 -25.70 -9.69 8.89
CA LEU A 177 -24.86 -8.51 8.64
C LEU A 177 -23.38 -8.89 8.46
N GLN A 178 -22.87 -9.82 9.26
CA GLN A 178 -21.50 -10.32 9.13
C GLN A 178 -21.25 -10.99 7.77
N LEU A 179 -22.19 -11.83 7.32
CA LEU A 179 -22.12 -12.45 6.00
C LEU A 179 -22.14 -11.41 4.86
N VAL A 180 -22.99 -10.38 4.97
CA VAL A 180 -23.04 -9.26 4.02
C VAL A 180 -21.71 -8.50 4.01
N SER A 181 -21.13 -8.22 5.18
CA SER A 181 -19.84 -7.55 5.31
C SER A 181 -18.70 -8.37 4.69
N GLN A 182 -18.66 -9.68 4.91
CA GLN A 182 -17.65 -10.56 4.30
C GLN A 182 -17.78 -10.63 2.77
N ARG A 183 -19.01 -10.72 2.24
CA ARG A 183 -19.26 -10.68 0.78
C ARG A 183 -18.86 -9.35 0.17
N LEU A 184 -19.15 -8.24 0.86
CA LEU A 184 -18.71 -6.90 0.43
C LEU A 184 -17.18 -6.79 0.48
N SER A 185 -16.52 -7.31 1.52
CA SER A 185 -15.05 -7.37 1.61
C SER A 185 -14.44 -8.12 0.43
N LEU A 186 -15.03 -9.26 0.05
CA LEU A 186 -14.58 -10.02 -1.11
C LEU A 186 -14.74 -9.21 -2.40
N ALA A 187 -15.89 -8.55 -2.59
CA ALA A 187 -16.13 -7.70 -3.75
C ALA A 187 -15.16 -6.51 -3.83
N VAL A 188 -14.86 -5.87 -2.69
CA VAL A 188 -13.85 -4.81 -2.55
C VAL A 188 -12.48 -5.33 -3.02
N ARG A 189 -12.04 -6.48 -2.50
CA ARG A 189 -10.74 -7.07 -2.89
C ARG A 189 -10.69 -7.48 -4.36
N ALA A 190 -11.78 -8.02 -4.90
CA ALA A 190 -11.90 -8.35 -6.32
C ALA A 190 -11.80 -7.10 -7.21
N LEU A 191 -12.52 -6.03 -6.86
CA LEU A 191 -12.45 -4.76 -7.58
C LEU A 191 -11.06 -4.14 -7.50
N TYR A 192 -10.38 -4.25 -6.35
CA TYR A 192 -9.00 -3.82 -6.19
C TYR A 192 -8.07 -4.51 -7.20
N VAL A 193 -8.15 -5.84 -7.32
CA VAL A 193 -7.37 -6.61 -8.30
C VAL A 193 -7.70 -6.18 -9.73
N LEU A 194 -8.96 -5.95 -10.05
CA LEU A 194 -9.36 -5.44 -11.37
C LEU A 194 -8.73 -4.07 -11.65
N CYS A 195 -8.71 -3.15 -10.68
CA CYS A 195 -8.02 -1.87 -10.83
C CYS A 195 -6.51 -2.03 -11.05
N VAL A 196 -5.86 -2.99 -10.37
CA VAL A 196 -4.45 -3.32 -10.57
C VAL A 196 -4.21 -3.87 -11.98
N ILE A 197 -5.04 -4.80 -12.47
CA ILE A 197 -4.94 -5.35 -13.84
C ILE A 197 -5.12 -4.25 -14.89
N MET A 198 -6.12 -3.38 -14.71
CA MET A 198 -6.31 -2.23 -15.59
C MET A 198 -5.09 -1.30 -15.59
N SER A 199 -4.49 -1.06 -14.43
CA SER A 199 -3.23 -0.31 -14.31
C SER A 199 -2.08 -0.98 -15.06
N VAL A 200 -1.95 -2.31 -15.02
CA VAL A 200 -0.93 -3.05 -15.81
C VAL A 200 -1.11 -2.77 -17.30
N ILE A 201 -2.35 -2.87 -17.80
CA ILE A 201 -2.64 -2.67 -19.22
C ILE A 201 -2.27 -1.24 -19.66
N LEU A 202 -2.62 -0.24 -18.84
CA LEU A 202 -2.28 1.16 -19.11
C LEU A 202 -0.76 1.39 -19.05
N ALA A 203 -0.09 0.85 -18.03
CA ALA A 203 1.35 0.95 -17.87
C ALA A 203 2.07 0.30 -19.05
N THR A 204 1.75 -0.94 -19.44
CA THR A 204 2.38 -1.63 -20.57
C THR A 204 2.21 -0.88 -21.89
N ARG A 205 1.03 -0.30 -22.16
CA ARG A 205 0.83 0.56 -23.34
C ARG A 205 1.72 1.80 -23.32
N THR A 206 1.85 2.46 -22.16
CA THR A 206 2.75 3.62 -22.03
C THR A 206 4.23 3.24 -22.15
N LEU A 207 4.66 2.16 -21.50
CA LEU A 207 6.03 1.65 -21.58
C LEU A 207 6.42 1.24 -23.01
N SER A 208 5.49 0.62 -23.75
CA SER A 208 5.70 0.29 -25.17
C SER A 208 5.92 1.55 -26.01
N GLY A 209 5.16 2.62 -25.73
CA GLY A 209 5.38 3.92 -26.36
C GLY A 209 6.73 4.53 -26.01
N LEU A 210 7.15 4.45 -24.74
CA LEU A 210 8.43 4.98 -24.27
C LEU A 210 9.61 4.25 -24.92
N ARG A 211 9.50 2.92 -25.05
CA ARG A 211 10.48 2.09 -25.74
C ARG A 211 10.60 2.45 -27.21
N ARG A 212 9.48 2.67 -27.92
CA ARG A 212 9.48 3.12 -29.32
C ARG A 212 10.12 4.51 -29.48
N ALA A 213 9.92 5.39 -28.50
CA ALA A 213 10.54 6.70 -28.47
C ALA A 213 12.03 6.67 -28.06
N GLN A 214 12.63 5.49 -27.89
CA GLN A 214 14.04 5.28 -27.49
C GLN A 214 14.45 6.02 -26.20
N LEU A 215 13.47 6.31 -25.33
CA LEU A 215 13.77 6.84 -24.00
C LEU A 215 14.34 5.67 -23.19
N ALA A 216 15.62 5.75 -22.82
CA ALA A 216 16.35 4.72 -22.09
C ALA A 216 15.65 4.36 -20.76
N ALA A 217 14.74 3.40 -20.82
CA ALA A 217 13.76 3.08 -19.77
C ALA A 217 13.81 1.60 -19.35
N GLY A 218 14.88 0.87 -19.64
CA GLY A 218 15.01 -0.55 -19.29
C GLY A 218 14.80 -0.80 -17.79
N ASP A 219 15.50 -0.07 -16.94
CA ASP A 219 15.39 -0.19 -15.48
C ASP A 219 14.00 0.26 -14.97
N LEU A 220 13.46 1.37 -15.51
CA LEU A 220 12.10 1.82 -15.20
C LEU A 220 11.03 0.76 -15.51
N ILE A 221 11.14 0.07 -16.65
CA ILE A 221 10.23 -1.02 -17.02
C ILE A 221 10.29 -2.14 -15.96
N GLY A 222 11.50 -2.48 -15.51
CA GLY A 222 11.73 -3.46 -14.46
C GLY A 222 11.01 -3.09 -13.15
N TRP A 223 11.19 -1.86 -12.67
CA TRP A 223 10.53 -1.39 -11.44
C TRP A 223 9.01 -1.33 -11.56
N VAL A 224 8.48 -0.88 -12.70
CA VAL A 224 7.03 -0.84 -12.94
C VAL A 224 6.45 -2.25 -13.02
N ALA A 225 7.15 -3.20 -13.65
CA ALA A 225 6.74 -4.60 -13.70
C ALA A 225 6.75 -5.23 -12.30
N ALA A 226 7.85 -5.05 -11.54
CA ALA A 226 7.97 -5.54 -10.18
C ALA A 226 6.85 -5.00 -9.27
N LEU A 227 6.56 -3.70 -9.34
CA LEU A 227 5.47 -3.07 -8.60
C LEU A 227 4.13 -3.77 -8.86
N HIS A 228 3.77 -3.99 -10.12
CA HIS A 228 2.49 -4.62 -10.45
C HIS A 228 2.45 -6.10 -10.08
N ILE A 229 3.56 -6.82 -10.20
CA ILE A 229 3.66 -8.22 -9.74
C ILE A 229 3.43 -8.28 -8.23
N PHE A 230 4.11 -7.46 -7.45
CA PHE A 230 3.91 -7.43 -5.99
C PHE A 230 2.47 -7.07 -5.64
N MET A 231 1.92 -6.03 -6.28
CA MET A 231 0.53 -5.61 -6.10
C MET A 231 -0.46 -6.73 -6.41
N PHE A 232 -0.26 -7.45 -7.52
CA PHE A 232 -1.11 -8.56 -7.92
C PHE A 232 -1.03 -9.74 -6.95
N ILE A 233 0.19 -10.11 -6.51
CA ILE A 233 0.38 -11.25 -5.60
C ILE A 233 -0.32 -10.98 -4.27
N TRP A 234 -0.07 -9.84 -3.61
CA TRP A 234 -0.68 -9.62 -2.29
C TRP A 234 -2.19 -9.42 -2.41
N SER A 235 -2.68 -8.68 -3.39
CA SER A 235 -4.13 -8.47 -3.54
C SER A 235 -4.87 -9.76 -3.91
N GLY A 236 -4.28 -10.60 -4.78
CA GLY A 236 -4.78 -11.92 -5.14
C GLY A 236 -4.82 -12.90 -3.97
N LEU A 237 -3.73 -12.99 -3.18
CA LEU A 237 -3.72 -13.79 -1.95
C LEU A 237 -4.76 -13.30 -0.94
N SER A 238 -5.00 -12.00 -0.87
CA SER A 238 -6.03 -11.41 -0.02
C SER A 238 -7.45 -11.85 -0.44
N ILE A 239 -7.72 -12.00 -1.75
CA ILE A 239 -8.99 -12.57 -2.23
C ILE A 239 -9.12 -14.03 -1.79
N VAL A 240 -8.06 -14.82 -1.97
CA VAL A 240 -8.05 -16.25 -1.60
C VAL A 240 -8.36 -16.41 -0.11
N LEU A 241 -7.68 -15.66 0.76
CA LEU A 241 -7.96 -15.64 2.19
C LEU A 241 -9.41 -15.28 2.52
N GLN A 242 -9.92 -14.23 1.89
CA GLN A 242 -11.29 -13.78 2.13
C GLN A 242 -12.32 -14.80 1.63
N ALA A 243 -12.07 -15.43 0.48
CA ALA A 243 -12.91 -16.49 -0.06
C ALA A 243 -12.90 -17.70 0.85
N LEU A 244 -11.72 -18.14 1.32
CA LEU A 244 -11.61 -19.25 2.27
C LEU A 244 -12.39 -18.95 3.55
N SER A 245 -12.31 -17.74 4.11
CA SER A 245 -13.09 -17.36 5.30
C SER A 245 -14.62 -17.40 5.11
N LEU A 246 -15.11 -17.43 3.87
CA LEU A 246 -16.54 -17.58 3.55
C LEU A 246 -16.96 -19.05 3.40
N TYR A 247 -16.04 -19.94 3.01
CA TYR A 247 -16.33 -21.35 2.76
C TYR A 247 -15.96 -22.27 3.93
N THR A 248 -14.95 -21.90 4.71
CA THR A 248 -14.49 -22.70 5.85
C THR A 248 -14.90 -22.03 7.16
N GLU A 249 -15.51 -22.78 8.08
CA GLU A 249 -15.91 -22.26 9.39
C GLU A 249 -14.69 -21.77 10.21
N THR A 250 -13.53 -22.40 10.04
CA THR A 250 -12.30 -21.99 10.71
C THR A 250 -11.11 -22.14 9.78
N LEU A 251 -10.47 -21.02 9.43
CA LEU A 251 -9.13 -21.04 8.86
C LEU A 251 -8.13 -21.39 9.96
N ASP A 252 -7.22 -22.31 9.72
CA ASP A 252 -6.15 -22.61 10.67
C ASP A 252 -5.35 -21.33 10.98
N LEU A 253 -5.15 -21.05 12.26
CA LEU A 253 -4.54 -19.81 12.75
C LEU A 253 -3.10 -19.67 12.23
N LYS A 254 -2.34 -20.77 12.19
CA LYS A 254 -0.95 -20.77 11.70
C LYS A 254 -0.90 -20.40 10.22
N THR A 255 -1.83 -20.97 9.43
CA THR A 255 -2.00 -20.63 8.02
C THR A 255 -2.35 -19.14 7.84
N SER A 256 -3.27 -18.61 8.66
CA SER A 256 -3.61 -17.18 8.62
C SER A 256 -2.41 -16.30 8.93
N ILE A 257 -1.63 -16.63 9.96
CA ILE A 257 -0.43 -15.86 10.34
C ILE A 257 0.60 -15.89 9.21
N ALA A 258 0.92 -17.08 8.69
CA ALA A 258 1.88 -17.24 7.61
C ALA A 258 1.51 -16.41 6.37
N LEU A 259 0.23 -16.41 5.99
CA LEU A 259 -0.24 -15.61 4.87
C LEU A 259 -0.19 -14.11 5.15
N SER A 260 -0.46 -13.67 6.38
CA SER A 260 -0.29 -12.26 6.77
C SER A 260 1.16 -11.78 6.59
N TYR A 261 2.16 -12.60 6.94
CA TYR A 261 3.57 -12.28 6.67
C TYR A 261 3.83 -12.09 5.17
N VAL A 262 3.34 -13.03 4.34
CA VAL A 262 3.52 -12.96 2.89
C VAL A 262 2.87 -11.70 2.31
N LEU A 263 1.64 -11.40 2.71
CA LEU A 263 0.93 -10.18 2.30
C LEU A 263 1.72 -8.92 2.64
N ALA A 264 2.16 -8.79 3.89
CA ALA A 264 2.89 -7.62 4.36
C ALA A 264 4.26 -7.47 3.69
N VAL A 265 4.96 -8.57 3.38
CA VAL A 265 6.21 -8.52 2.57
C VAL A 265 5.93 -7.93 1.19
N PHE A 266 4.94 -8.45 0.46
CA PHE A 266 4.64 -7.95 -0.88
C PHE A 266 4.07 -6.53 -0.88
N GLN A 267 3.35 -6.13 0.17
CA GLN A 267 2.94 -4.73 0.36
C GLN A 267 4.15 -3.83 0.59
N ALA A 268 5.08 -4.21 1.47
CA ALA A 268 6.33 -3.48 1.71
C ALA A 268 7.19 -3.39 0.42
N LEU A 269 7.33 -4.48 -0.32
CA LEU A 269 8.03 -4.51 -1.61
C LEU A 269 7.38 -3.60 -2.65
N SER A 270 6.06 -3.42 -2.60
CA SER A 270 5.35 -2.48 -3.48
C SER A 270 5.74 -1.03 -3.17
N PHE A 271 5.90 -0.65 -1.89
CA PHE A 271 6.44 0.67 -1.53
C PHE A 271 7.91 0.83 -1.96
N VAL A 272 8.73 -0.21 -1.81
CA VAL A 272 10.12 -0.20 -2.29
C VAL A 272 10.18 -0.02 -3.80
N ALA A 273 9.32 -0.70 -4.56
CA ALA A 273 9.24 -0.54 -6.00
C ALA A 273 8.85 0.88 -6.40
N LEU A 274 7.91 1.52 -5.68
CA LEU A 274 7.59 2.95 -5.89
C LEU A 274 8.81 3.86 -5.64
N LEU A 275 9.63 3.59 -4.62
CA LEU A 275 10.89 4.31 -4.40
C LEU A 275 11.87 4.10 -5.57
N GLY A 276 11.98 2.88 -6.09
CA GLY A 276 12.78 2.54 -7.27
C GLY A 276 12.34 3.34 -8.50
N ILE A 277 11.03 3.36 -8.79
CA ILE A 277 10.44 4.16 -9.87
C ILE A 277 10.80 5.64 -9.65
N ALA A 278 10.57 6.20 -8.46
CA ALA A 278 10.79 7.62 -8.19
C ALA A 278 12.26 8.06 -8.23
N LYS A 279 13.20 7.15 -7.96
CA LYS A 279 14.65 7.40 -8.02
C LYS A 279 15.18 7.42 -9.47
N HIS A 280 14.45 6.82 -10.41
CA HIS A 280 14.91 6.61 -11.78
C HIS A 280 15.34 7.91 -12.48
N THR A 281 16.39 7.85 -13.29
CA THR A 281 17.03 9.03 -13.91
C THR A 281 16.18 9.70 -14.98
N CYS A 282 15.21 8.98 -15.55
CA CYS A 282 14.28 9.52 -16.55
C CYS A 282 13.53 10.78 -16.10
N TRP A 283 13.36 10.99 -14.78
CA TRP A 283 12.67 12.17 -14.25
C TRP A 283 13.51 13.45 -14.28
N LYS A 284 14.83 13.33 -14.46
CA LYS A 284 15.78 14.46 -14.48
C LYS A 284 15.99 15.03 -15.87
N GLN A 285 15.70 14.25 -16.91
CA GLN A 285 15.74 14.72 -18.29
C GLN A 285 14.52 15.61 -18.52
N GLY A 286 14.63 16.88 -18.12
CA GLY A 286 13.72 17.90 -18.62
C GLY A 286 13.78 17.81 -20.14
N ARG A 287 12.65 17.49 -20.79
CA ARG A 287 12.56 17.51 -22.25
C ARG A 287 13.01 18.89 -22.71
N LYS A 288 14.25 19.01 -23.18
CA LYS A 288 14.49 19.91 -24.30
C LYS A 288 13.57 19.35 -25.38
N PRO A 289 12.57 20.11 -25.88
CA PRO A 289 11.70 19.62 -26.94
C PRO A 289 12.64 19.05 -27.99
N ALA A 290 12.42 17.79 -28.39
CA ALA A 290 13.18 17.20 -29.47
C ALA A 290 13.00 18.18 -30.63
N GLN A 291 14.03 19.00 -30.86
CA GLN A 291 14.07 19.91 -31.97
C GLN A 291 14.04 18.92 -33.12
N HIS A 292 12.89 18.83 -33.79
CA HIS A 292 12.81 18.12 -35.06
C HIS A 292 13.87 18.81 -35.90
N VAL A 293 15.07 18.22 -35.94
CA VAL A 293 16.07 18.54 -36.94
C VAL A 293 15.37 18.07 -38.20
N TYR A 294 14.61 18.98 -38.79
CA TYR A 294 14.18 18.89 -40.17
C TYR A 294 15.50 18.70 -40.90
N ALA A 295 15.83 17.46 -41.23
CA ALA A 295 16.87 17.19 -42.19
C ALA A 295 16.39 17.97 -43.43
N PRO A 296 17.11 19.02 -43.87
CA PRO A 296 16.71 19.72 -45.07
C PRO A 296 16.65 18.65 -46.15
N VAL A 297 15.46 18.47 -46.73
CA VAL A 297 15.30 17.69 -47.94
C VAL A 297 16.22 18.39 -48.94
N MET A 298 17.37 17.78 -49.21
CA MET A 298 18.19 18.18 -50.34
C MET A 298 17.32 17.91 -51.57
N GLU A 299 16.60 18.92 -52.03
CA GLU A 299 16.01 18.95 -53.36
C GLU A 299 17.18 18.84 -54.34
N GLY A 300 17.48 17.61 -54.74
CA GLY A 300 18.40 17.33 -55.82
C GLY A 300 17.84 17.91 -57.10
N HIS A 301 18.29 19.12 -57.44
CA HIS A 301 18.17 19.65 -58.79
C HIS A 301 18.99 18.74 -59.72
N THR A 302 18.33 17.77 -60.34
CA THR A 302 18.85 17.10 -61.52
C THR A 302 18.81 18.10 -62.68
N ALA A 303 19.91 18.83 -62.85
CA ALA A 303 20.16 19.60 -64.07
C ALA A 303 20.35 18.60 -65.22
N TYR A 304 19.36 18.53 -66.11
CA TYR A 304 19.52 17.90 -67.42
C TYR A 304 20.41 18.80 -68.27
N VAL A 305 21.60 18.32 -68.60
CA VAL A 305 22.45 18.89 -69.64
C VAL A 305 22.13 18.13 -70.93
N HIS A 306 21.59 18.86 -71.92
CA HIS A 306 21.50 18.44 -73.32
C HIS A 306 22.49 19.26 -74.13
#